data_AF-A0A6I5EGA9-F1
#
_entry.id   AF-A0A6I5EGA9-F1
#
_cell.length_a   1.000
_cell.length_b   1.000
_cell.length_c   1.000
_cell.angle_alpha   90.00
_cell.angle_beta   90.00
_cell.angle_gamma   90.00
#
_symmetry.space_group_name_H-M   'P 1'
#
loop_
_entity.id
_entity.type
_entity.pdbx_description
1 polymer ?
#
loop_
_entity_poly.entity_id
_entity_poly.type
_entity_poly.pdbx_seq_one_letter_code
_entity_poly.pdbx_strand_id
1 'polypeptide(L)'
;MRATSARANGQRQQPVGEEALDLADRPAAVRSGPWLLPGHDGRLLAYALVDQAVLRWTERRPGGPDWLGPDVLPAKGLSHLTVAQGRNRYAHLLGRRVRPAKDGSLTVDLVYAIQYQAGRPLSEWRSIGNPHAKRERTALMGGPTAAVNTAGTLYVFVPTAEGRVAVRREDTQGRWEPWLDLQVTAAVDTPAAVSTSTGHVELLAPARTGALTWHQPEPGAVLRRGHDFGVIPLPGSVTGAETSPGRVTYFLTDVRGGMVAVRAGEWPVPLGGDPGDGRHAVVSTTLDGYPCTVLAHRGAEGRIMLGVCVAEDEGNGVWWTDTGTACLGDPVLALDGRGRVVVLAVAADGSLTLARQEDGPGLTLSTWSRI
;
A
#
# COMPACT_ATOMS: atom_id res chain seq x y z
N MET A 1 61.10 23.57 -55.91
CA MET A 1 59.73 23.27 -56.35
C MET A 1 59.42 21.81 -56.02
N ARG A 2 58.72 21.54 -54.92
CA ARG A 2 57.97 20.29 -54.67
C ARG A 2 57.12 20.47 -53.41
N ALA A 3 55.83 20.25 -53.59
CA ALA A 3 54.77 20.51 -52.62
C ALA A 3 54.69 19.43 -51.55
N THR A 4 54.29 19.82 -50.34
CA THR A 4 53.92 18.94 -49.23
C THR A 4 52.45 19.10 -48.88
N SER A 5 51.81 17.95 -48.74
CA SER A 5 50.38 17.70 -48.51
C SER A 5 49.91 18.08 -47.11
N ALA A 6 48.71 18.69 -47.04
CA ALA A 6 47.94 18.89 -45.81
C ALA A 6 47.09 17.66 -45.48
N ARG A 7 47.01 17.28 -44.20
CA ARG A 7 45.91 16.49 -43.63
C ARG A 7 45.49 17.06 -42.28
N ALA A 8 44.17 17.04 -42.10
CA ALA A 8 43.37 17.71 -41.09
C ALA A 8 43.45 17.06 -39.71
N ASN A 9 43.21 17.86 -38.66
CA ASN A 9 42.78 17.36 -37.37
C ASN A 9 41.73 18.32 -36.79
N GLY A 10 40.45 17.99 -36.98
CA GLY A 10 39.31 18.70 -36.39
C GLY A 10 38.76 17.90 -35.21
N GLN A 11 39.23 18.20 -34.00
CA GLN A 11 38.55 17.77 -32.77
C GLN A 11 37.34 18.70 -32.55
N ARG A 12 36.13 18.16 -32.77
CA ARG A 12 34.90 18.75 -32.24
C ARG A 12 34.86 18.49 -30.74
N GLN A 13 34.97 19.55 -29.94
CA GLN A 13 34.60 19.52 -28.53
C GLN A 13 33.08 19.33 -28.42
N GLN A 14 32.65 18.27 -27.73
CA GLN A 14 31.26 18.10 -27.28
C GLN A 14 31.03 18.95 -26.03
N PRO A 15 29.87 19.61 -25.87
CA PRO A 15 29.58 20.38 -24.67
C PRO A 15 29.16 19.42 -23.54
N VAL A 16 30.00 19.31 -22.50
CA VAL A 16 29.75 18.53 -21.26
C VAL A 16 28.83 19.31 -20.30
N GLY A 17 27.85 20.05 -20.82
CA GLY A 17 27.14 21.10 -20.06
C GLY A 17 25.67 20.83 -19.74
N GLU A 18 24.96 20.02 -20.54
CA GLU A 18 23.49 19.90 -20.41
C GLU A 18 23.03 18.70 -19.59
N GLU A 19 23.78 17.59 -19.52
CA GLU A 19 23.37 16.40 -18.74
C GLU A 19 23.54 16.58 -17.22
N ALA A 20 24.42 17.49 -16.77
CA ALA A 20 24.68 17.71 -15.35
C ALA A 20 23.62 18.58 -14.64
N LEU A 21 22.80 19.32 -15.40
CA LEU A 21 21.78 20.22 -14.86
C LEU A 21 20.39 19.58 -14.72
N ASP A 22 20.17 18.42 -15.34
CA ASP A 22 18.88 17.69 -15.31
C ASP A 22 18.77 16.63 -14.19
N LEU A 23 19.85 16.39 -13.43
CA LEU A 23 19.86 15.41 -12.33
C LEU A 23 19.44 16.00 -10.98
N ALA A 24 19.53 17.33 -10.81
CA ALA A 24 19.26 18.00 -9.54
C ALA A 24 17.75 18.22 -9.28
N ASP A 25 16.91 18.14 -10.32
CA ASP A 25 15.46 18.40 -10.24
C ASP A 25 14.60 17.14 -10.41
N ARG A 26 15.23 15.95 -10.46
CA ARG A 26 14.49 14.69 -10.53
C ARG A 26 13.87 14.37 -9.17
N PRO A 27 12.56 14.04 -9.14
CA PRO A 27 11.93 13.61 -7.90
C PRO A 27 12.66 12.40 -7.33
N ALA A 28 12.82 12.37 -6.00
CA ALA A 28 13.48 11.26 -5.33
C ALA A 28 12.76 9.94 -5.68
N ALA A 29 13.53 8.94 -6.09
CA ALA A 29 12.97 7.66 -6.52
C ALA A 29 12.12 7.01 -5.42
N VAL A 30 10.82 6.86 -5.69
CA VAL A 30 9.87 6.19 -4.80
C VAL A 30 10.25 4.71 -4.71
N ARG A 31 10.55 4.26 -3.48
CA ARG A 31 10.88 2.85 -3.17
C ARG A 31 9.65 2.02 -2.89
N SER A 32 8.65 2.61 -2.22
CA SER A 32 7.37 1.97 -1.96
C SER A 32 6.27 2.99 -1.69
N GLY A 33 5.03 2.53 -1.79
CA GLY A 33 3.84 3.36 -1.85
C GLY A 33 3.33 3.50 -3.28
N PRO A 34 2.54 4.55 -3.58
CA PRO A 34 2.10 5.57 -2.65
C PRO A 34 1.05 5.03 -1.66
N TRP A 35 0.73 5.80 -0.61
CA TRP A 35 -0.47 5.63 0.21
C TRP A 35 -1.31 6.89 0.11
N LEU A 36 -2.63 6.74 0.08
CA LEU A 36 -3.58 7.85 0.02
C LEU A 36 -4.68 7.63 1.06
N LEU A 37 -4.88 8.59 1.96
CA LEU A 37 -5.87 8.47 3.03
C LEU A 37 -6.44 9.85 3.43
N PRO A 38 -7.70 9.93 3.85
CA PRO A 38 -8.29 11.18 4.33
C PRO A 38 -7.82 11.50 5.75
N GLY A 39 -7.38 12.73 5.99
CA GLY A 39 -7.16 13.26 7.33
C GLY A 39 -8.48 13.55 8.07
N HIS A 40 -8.39 13.82 9.36
CA HIS A 40 -9.55 14.19 10.19
C HIS A 40 -10.32 15.41 9.67
N ASP A 41 -9.62 16.34 9.00
CA ASP A 41 -10.20 17.55 8.40
C ASP A 41 -10.73 17.34 6.98
N GLY A 42 -10.81 16.09 6.51
CA GLY A 42 -11.30 15.72 5.19
C GLY A 42 -10.33 15.96 4.03
N ARG A 43 -9.14 16.53 4.31
CA ARG A 43 -8.07 16.70 3.31
C ARG A 43 -7.37 15.38 3.07
N LEU A 44 -7.11 15.03 1.83
CA LEU A 44 -6.31 13.85 1.53
C LEU A 44 -4.83 14.05 1.89
N LEU A 45 -4.20 12.97 2.35
CA LEU A 45 -2.78 12.86 2.63
C LEU A 45 -2.19 11.79 1.73
N ALA A 46 -1.14 12.13 1.00
CA ALA A 46 -0.36 11.18 0.22
C ALA A 46 0.99 10.94 0.87
N TYR A 47 1.44 9.69 0.91
CA TYR A 47 2.76 9.30 1.42
C TYR A 47 3.53 8.48 0.40
N ALA A 48 4.85 8.64 0.35
CA ALA A 48 5.74 7.79 -0.43
C ALA A 48 7.04 7.56 0.34
N LEU A 49 7.54 6.32 0.36
CA LEU A 49 8.84 6.01 0.95
C LEU A 49 9.94 6.27 -0.10
N VAL A 50 10.93 7.07 0.25
CA VAL A 50 12.15 7.31 -0.55
C VAL A 50 13.38 6.90 0.28
N ASP A 51 14.59 7.12 -0.25
CA ASP A 51 15.78 6.85 0.56
C ASP A 51 15.83 7.77 1.80
N GLN A 52 15.95 7.14 2.97
CA GLN A 52 16.08 7.78 4.29
C GLN A 52 14.91 8.70 4.74
N ALA A 53 13.81 8.78 3.99
CA ALA A 53 12.68 9.65 4.32
C ALA A 53 11.34 9.10 3.83
N VAL A 54 10.27 9.57 4.47
CA VAL A 54 8.90 9.47 3.95
C VAL A 54 8.51 10.85 3.44
N LEU A 55 8.14 10.95 2.17
CA LEU A 55 7.57 12.17 1.60
C LEU A 55 6.07 12.21 1.93
N ARG A 56 5.56 13.42 2.22
CA ARG A 56 4.14 13.63 2.46
C ARG A 56 3.63 14.83 1.67
N TRP A 57 2.51 14.64 0.97
CA TRP A 57 1.72 15.72 0.39
C TRP A 57 0.40 15.85 1.14
N THR A 58 -0.09 17.08 1.25
CA THR A 58 -1.38 17.36 1.90
C THR A 58 -2.26 18.15 0.94
N GLU A 59 -3.46 17.66 0.66
CA GLU A 59 -4.45 18.39 -0.13
C GLU A 59 -4.70 19.76 0.54
N ARG A 60 -4.76 20.84 -0.24
CA ARG A 60 -4.90 22.20 0.32
C ARG A 60 -6.29 22.42 0.91
N ARG A 61 -7.32 21.85 0.26
CA ARG A 61 -8.73 21.92 0.68
C ARG A 61 -9.39 20.57 0.39
N PRO A 62 -10.32 20.09 1.24
CA PRO A 62 -11.04 18.85 0.98
C PRO A 62 -11.70 18.84 -0.40
N GLY A 63 -11.34 17.88 -1.25
CA GLY A 63 -11.90 17.78 -2.59
C GLY A 63 -11.28 18.72 -3.64
N GLY A 64 -10.20 19.42 -3.29
CA GLY A 64 -9.57 20.45 -4.13
C GLY A 64 -8.51 19.90 -5.08
N PRO A 65 -8.15 20.65 -6.14
CA PRO A 65 -7.09 20.26 -7.07
C PRO A 65 -5.68 20.53 -6.50
N ASP A 66 -5.54 21.48 -5.57
CA ASP A 66 -4.25 21.95 -5.10
C ASP A 66 -3.69 21.08 -3.96
N TRP A 67 -2.38 20.86 -3.97
CA TRP A 67 -1.64 20.15 -2.93
C TRP A 67 -0.51 21.01 -2.33
N LEU A 68 -0.07 20.62 -1.14
CA LEU A 68 1.07 21.16 -0.42
C LEU A 68 2.13 20.05 -0.27
N GLY A 69 3.41 20.41 -0.30
CA GLY A 69 4.53 19.49 -0.10
C GLY A 69 5.41 19.33 -1.35
N PRO A 70 6.23 18.26 -1.42
CA PRO A 70 6.37 17.24 -0.39
C PRO A 70 7.07 17.76 0.88
N ASP A 71 6.46 17.50 2.04
CA ASP A 71 7.18 17.56 3.32
C ASP A 71 8.08 16.34 3.45
N VAL A 72 9.35 16.55 3.81
CA VAL A 72 10.32 15.47 3.99
C VAL A 72 10.34 15.04 5.46
N LEU A 73 9.82 13.86 5.76
CA LEU A 73 9.77 13.29 7.11
C LEU A 73 10.95 12.32 7.29
N PRO A 74 11.92 12.60 8.20
CA PRO A 74 13.07 11.73 8.39
C PRO A 74 12.68 10.31 8.79
N ALA A 75 13.22 9.31 8.09
CA ALA A 75 12.88 7.90 8.26
C ALA A 75 14.10 7.00 7.98
N LYS A 76 15.22 7.33 8.63
CA LYS A 76 16.51 6.68 8.38
C LYS A 76 16.45 5.17 8.60
N GLY A 77 17.00 4.42 7.65
CA GLY A 77 17.08 2.96 7.68
C GLY A 77 15.75 2.23 7.50
N LEU A 78 14.65 2.90 7.12
CA LEU A 78 13.43 2.19 6.75
C LEU A 78 13.64 1.43 5.43
N SER A 79 13.37 0.12 5.48
CA SER A 79 13.36 -0.80 4.34
C SER A 79 11.97 -1.11 3.82
N HIS A 80 10.95 -0.89 4.65
CA HIS A 80 9.55 -1.10 4.32
C HIS A 80 8.71 -0.11 5.13
N LEU A 81 7.56 0.29 4.58
CA LEU A 81 6.58 1.14 5.23
C LEU A 81 5.19 0.56 4.96
N THR A 82 4.33 0.61 5.95
CA THR A 82 2.88 0.40 5.84
C THR A 82 2.19 1.58 6.51
N VAL A 83 1.13 2.09 5.88
CA VAL A 83 0.29 3.13 6.48
C VAL A 83 -1.12 2.56 6.66
N ALA A 84 -1.57 2.51 7.91
CA ALA A 84 -2.91 2.07 8.28
C ALA A 84 -3.69 3.23 8.90
N GLN A 85 -5.02 3.16 8.84
CA GLN A 85 -5.89 4.18 9.40
C GLN A 85 -7.13 3.53 10.03
N GLY A 86 -7.53 4.04 11.19
CA GLY A 86 -8.81 3.70 11.84
C GLY A 86 -9.86 4.78 11.67
N ARG A 87 -10.99 4.64 12.35
CA ARG A 87 -12.13 5.59 12.28
C ARG A 87 -11.78 7.00 12.75
N ASN A 88 -10.76 7.16 13.59
CA ASN A 88 -10.25 8.46 14.06
C ASN A 88 -9.50 9.26 12.98
N ARG A 89 -9.26 8.66 11.80
CA ARG A 89 -8.53 9.25 10.68
C ARG A 89 -7.07 9.61 10.97
N TYR A 90 -6.47 9.02 12.00
CA TYR A 90 -5.02 9.13 12.22
C TYR A 90 -4.28 8.20 11.26
N ALA A 91 -3.16 8.68 10.71
CA ALA A 91 -2.28 7.83 9.90
C ALA A 91 -1.30 7.13 10.84
N HIS A 92 -1.38 5.82 10.93
CA HIS A 92 -0.45 4.97 11.66
C HIS A 92 0.63 4.47 10.69
N LEU A 93 1.84 5.00 10.81
CA LEU A 93 2.98 4.66 9.97
C LEU A 93 3.82 3.58 10.67
N LEU A 94 3.98 2.44 10.02
CA LEU A 94 4.73 1.28 10.52
C LEU A 94 5.91 0.98 9.60
N GLY A 95 7.12 1.05 10.14
CA GLY A 95 8.34 0.91 9.37
C GLY A 95 9.17 -0.30 9.79
N ARG A 96 9.62 -1.12 8.84
CA ARG A 96 10.68 -2.10 9.08
C ARG A 96 12.03 -1.40 8.99
N ARG A 97 12.67 -1.16 10.12
CA ARG A 97 13.95 -0.44 10.19
C ARG A 97 15.13 -1.41 10.25
N VAL A 98 16.09 -1.22 9.37
CA VAL A 98 17.35 -1.97 9.30
C VAL A 98 18.50 -1.05 9.69
N ARG A 99 19.35 -1.49 10.61
CA ARG A 99 20.52 -0.74 11.06
C ARG A 99 21.76 -1.65 11.12
N PRO A 100 22.92 -1.16 10.64
CA PRO A 100 24.18 -1.84 10.89
C PRO A 100 24.47 -1.91 12.39
N ALA A 101 24.93 -3.08 12.82
CA ALA A 101 25.49 -3.30 14.14
C ALA A 101 26.98 -2.92 14.20
N LYS A 102 27.50 -2.76 15.41
CA LYS A 102 28.94 -2.60 15.65
C LYS A 102 29.79 -3.78 15.16
N ASP A 103 29.21 -4.98 15.15
CA ASP A 103 29.86 -6.23 14.71
C ASP A 103 29.65 -6.53 13.21
N GLY A 104 29.04 -5.60 12.46
CA GLY A 104 28.74 -5.77 11.04
C GLY A 104 27.44 -6.53 10.73
N SER A 105 26.79 -7.14 11.72
CA SER A 105 25.46 -7.75 11.53
C SER A 105 24.37 -6.69 11.28
N LEU A 106 23.20 -7.12 10.80
CA LEU A 106 22.04 -6.24 10.70
C LEU A 106 21.15 -6.42 11.92
N THR A 107 20.75 -5.31 12.53
CA THR A 107 19.67 -5.29 13.52
C THR A 107 18.42 -4.76 12.86
N VAL A 108 17.32 -5.49 13.01
CA VAL A 108 16.03 -5.10 12.47
C VAL A 108 15.02 -4.94 13.59
N ASP A 109 14.36 -3.79 13.62
CA ASP A 109 13.25 -3.52 14.52
C ASP A 109 12.06 -2.94 13.77
N LEU A 110 10.87 -3.22 14.27
CA LEU A 110 9.66 -2.57 13.81
C LEU A 110 9.54 -1.23 14.53
N VAL A 111 9.27 -0.17 13.78
CA VAL A 111 9.06 1.17 14.32
C VAL A 111 7.70 1.70 13.95
N TYR A 112 7.24 2.64 14.74
CA TYR A 112 5.90 3.20 14.66
C TYR A 112 5.95 4.72 14.85
N ALA A 113 5.16 5.43 14.06
CA ALA A 113 4.88 6.86 14.18
C ALA A 113 3.42 7.15 13.79
N ILE A 114 2.88 8.27 14.27
CA ILE A 114 1.48 8.67 14.06
C ILE A 114 1.43 10.08 13.48
N GLN A 115 0.62 10.25 12.43
CA GLN A 115 0.13 11.55 12.01
C GLN A 115 -1.27 11.78 12.60
N TYR A 116 -1.37 12.68 13.59
CA TYR A 116 -2.66 13.02 14.20
C TYR A 116 -3.49 13.99 13.35
N GLN A 117 -2.84 14.95 12.69
CA GLN A 117 -3.50 16.02 11.94
C GLN A 117 -2.80 16.26 10.60
N ALA A 118 -3.58 16.52 9.55
CA ALA A 118 -3.04 16.82 8.23
C ALA A 118 -2.15 18.09 8.25
N GLY A 119 -0.98 18.01 7.60
CA GLY A 119 -0.02 19.12 7.54
C GLY A 119 0.74 19.45 8.83
N ARG A 120 0.53 18.73 9.95
CA ARG A 120 1.29 18.91 11.21
C ARG A 120 2.52 18.00 11.26
N PRO A 121 3.53 18.25 12.12
CA PRO A 121 4.64 17.33 12.28
C PRO A 121 4.20 15.89 12.60
N LEU A 122 4.93 14.91 12.08
CA LEU A 122 4.78 13.50 12.44
C LEU A 122 5.31 13.28 13.88
N SER A 123 4.71 12.34 14.63
CA SER A 123 5.32 11.92 15.89
C SER A 123 6.71 11.31 15.69
N GLU A 124 7.50 11.22 16.75
CA GLU A 124 8.78 10.50 16.69
C GLU A 124 8.58 9.01 16.38
N TRP A 125 9.52 8.44 15.63
CA TRP A 125 9.59 7.00 15.39
C TRP A 125 10.01 6.25 16.67
N ARG A 126 9.12 5.40 17.18
CA ARG A 126 9.37 4.57 18.36
C ARG A 126 9.49 3.11 17.97
N SER A 127 10.45 2.40 18.57
CA SER A 127 10.58 0.97 18.35
C SER A 127 9.46 0.22 19.07
N ILE A 128 8.84 -0.72 18.36
CA ILE A 128 7.88 -1.69 18.89
C ILE A 128 8.47 -3.11 18.84
N GLY A 129 9.80 -3.20 18.78
CA GLY A 129 10.56 -4.44 18.93
C GLY A 129 10.57 -5.34 17.69
N ASN A 130 10.92 -6.61 17.93
CA ASN A 130 11.00 -7.67 16.92
C ASN A 130 10.47 -8.97 17.56
N PRO A 131 9.70 -9.81 16.84
CA PRO A 131 9.23 -11.09 17.38
C PRO A 131 10.38 -12.07 17.69
N HIS A 132 11.54 -11.91 17.05
CA HIS A 132 12.74 -12.70 17.34
C HIS A 132 13.51 -12.10 18.53
N ALA A 133 13.58 -12.85 19.63
CA ALA A 133 14.38 -12.47 20.79
C ALA A 133 15.90 -12.52 20.53
N LYS A 134 16.34 -13.40 19.62
CA LYS A 134 17.74 -13.59 19.26
C LYS A 134 18.17 -12.59 18.18
N ARG A 135 19.23 -11.84 18.45
CA ARG A 135 19.69 -10.71 17.61
C ARG A 135 20.00 -11.14 16.18
N GLU A 136 20.69 -12.26 16.02
CA GLU A 136 21.07 -12.86 14.74
C GLU A 136 19.88 -13.27 13.87
N ARG A 137 18.68 -13.42 14.47
CA ARG A 137 17.44 -13.73 13.76
C ARG A 137 16.57 -12.51 13.48
N THR A 138 16.89 -11.34 14.03
CA THR A 138 16.04 -10.15 13.86
C THR A 138 15.83 -9.79 12.39
N ALA A 139 16.84 -10.01 11.54
CA ALA A 139 16.77 -9.79 10.10
C ALA A 139 15.72 -10.65 9.36
N LEU A 140 15.27 -11.75 9.97
CA LEU A 140 14.30 -12.69 9.40
C LEU A 140 12.83 -12.21 9.49
N MET A 141 12.58 -11.07 10.16
CA MET A 141 11.28 -10.43 10.15
C MET A 141 11.02 -9.77 8.79
N GLY A 142 9.88 -10.07 8.18
CA GLY A 142 9.43 -9.47 6.91
C GLY A 142 8.80 -8.08 7.06
N GLY A 143 8.13 -7.62 6.00
CA GLY A 143 7.43 -6.34 5.98
C GLY A 143 6.14 -6.38 6.82
N PRO A 144 5.86 -5.35 7.65
CA PRO A 144 4.65 -5.31 8.46
C PRO A 144 3.38 -5.05 7.64
N THR A 145 2.26 -5.57 8.12
CA THR A 145 0.92 -5.08 7.79
C THR A 145 0.18 -4.68 9.06
N ALA A 146 -0.91 -3.93 8.95
CA ALA A 146 -1.68 -3.50 10.12
C ALA A 146 -3.14 -3.20 9.83
N ALA A 147 -3.94 -3.30 10.89
CA ALA A 147 -5.33 -2.86 10.93
C ALA A 147 -5.58 -2.09 12.22
N VAL A 148 -6.44 -1.07 12.17
CA VAL A 148 -6.87 -0.31 13.36
C VAL A 148 -8.34 -0.55 13.56
N ASN A 149 -8.71 -1.16 14.68
CA ASN A 149 -10.10 -1.48 14.93
C ASN A 149 -10.95 -0.25 15.30
N THR A 150 -12.25 -0.45 15.46
CA THR A 150 -13.18 0.64 15.80
C THR A 150 -12.95 1.25 17.18
N ALA A 151 -12.29 0.52 18.09
CA ALA A 151 -11.84 1.04 19.38
C ALA A 151 -10.52 1.85 19.28
N GLY A 152 -9.92 1.94 18.10
CA GLY A 152 -8.64 2.61 17.88
C GLY A 152 -7.41 1.75 18.20
N THR A 153 -7.59 0.47 18.55
CA THR A 153 -6.50 -0.45 18.81
C THR A 153 -5.78 -0.79 17.51
N LEU A 154 -4.48 -0.50 17.47
CA LEU A 154 -3.60 -0.89 16.37
C LEU A 154 -3.17 -2.36 16.52
N TYR A 155 -3.46 -3.17 15.50
CA TYR A 155 -2.96 -4.53 15.33
C TYR A 155 -1.86 -4.53 14.28
N VAL A 156 -0.73 -5.14 14.59
CA VAL A 156 0.43 -5.22 13.71
C VAL A 156 0.81 -6.66 13.49
N PHE A 157 0.98 -7.03 12.23
CA PHE A 157 1.32 -8.39 11.81
C PHE A 157 2.63 -8.37 11.03
N VAL A 158 3.48 -9.36 11.27
CA VAL A 158 4.74 -9.54 10.54
C VAL A 158 4.91 -11.01 10.18
N PRO A 159 5.18 -11.34 8.90
CA PRO A 159 5.65 -12.66 8.55
C PRO A 159 7.10 -12.86 9.03
N THR A 160 7.46 -14.09 9.36
CA THR A 160 8.84 -14.47 9.71
C THR A 160 9.39 -15.45 8.68
N ALA A 161 10.71 -15.57 8.57
CA ALA A 161 11.34 -16.46 7.59
C ALA A 161 11.01 -17.96 7.80
N GLU A 162 10.52 -18.34 8.98
CA GLU A 162 10.05 -19.70 9.26
C GLU A 162 8.62 -19.97 8.74
N GLY A 163 8.03 -19.01 8.04
CA GLY A 163 6.67 -19.06 7.53
C GLY A 163 5.60 -18.88 8.60
N ARG A 164 5.96 -18.30 9.75
CA ARG A 164 5.03 -17.89 10.81
C ARG A 164 4.53 -16.48 10.57
N VAL A 165 3.43 -16.14 11.24
CA VAL A 165 2.95 -14.76 11.35
C VAL A 165 2.88 -14.42 12.83
N ALA A 166 3.63 -13.38 13.23
CA ALA A 166 3.56 -12.83 14.57
C ALA A 166 2.64 -11.62 14.58
N VAL A 167 1.88 -11.46 15.67
CA VAL A 167 0.98 -10.33 15.92
C VAL A 167 1.38 -9.60 17.20
N ARG A 168 1.23 -8.28 17.18
CA ARG A 168 1.35 -7.41 18.36
C ARG A 168 0.28 -6.33 18.29
N ARG A 169 -0.29 -5.95 19.43
CA ARG A 169 -1.28 -4.88 19.50
C ARG A 169 -1.08 -3.97 20.71
N GLU A 170 -1.71 -2.81 20.67
CA GLU A 170 -1.85 -1.94 21.84
C GLU A 170 -2.95 -2.48 22.78
N ASP A 171 -2.73 -2.35 24.09
CA ASP A 171 -3.77 -2.53 25.10
C ASP A 171 -4.66 -1.27 25.20
N THR A 172 -5.67 -1.31 26.08
CA THR A 172 -6.58 -0.18 26.29
C THR A 172 -5.92 1.08 26.86
N GLN A 173 -4.66 0.97 27.32
CA GLN A 173 -3.85 2.08 27.82
C GLN A 173 -2.82 2.57 26.78
N GLY A 174 -2.83 2.02 25.56
CA GLY A 174 -1.87 2.34 24.50
C GLY A 174 -0.49 1.71 24.71
N ARG A 175 -0.36 0.70 25.58
CA ARG A 175 0.90 -0.02 25.78
C ARG A 175 0.94 -1.24 24.87
N TRP A 176 2.11 -1.54 24.34
CA TRP A 176 2.28 -2.71 23.47
C TRP A 176 2.29 -4.02 24.26
N GLU A 177 1.32 -4.89 23.99
CA GLU A 177 1.29 -6.27 24.48
C GLU A 177 2.51 -7.09 23.99
N PRO A 178 2.83 -8.25 24.58
CA PRO A 178 3.85 -9.15 24.04
C PRO A 178 3.54 -9.61 22.60
N TRP A 179 4.57 -10.02 21.86
CA TRP A 179 4.38 -10.69 20.57
C TRP A 179 3.71 -12.05 20.77
N LEU A 180 2.70 -12.33 19.95
CA LEU A 180 2.02 -13.63 19.88
C LEU A 180 2.23 -14.24 18.50
N ASP A 181 2.32 -15.56 18.45
CA ASP A 181 2.50 -16.32 17.20
C ASP A 181 1.16 -16.96 16.80
N LEU A 182 0.73 -16.75 15.56
CA LEU A 182 -0.52 -17.28 15.00
C LEU A 182 -0.47 -18.78 14.67
N GLN A 183 0.61 -19.47 15.05
CA GLN A 183 0.84 -20.92 15.00
C GLN A 183 0.69 -21.51 13.59
N VAL A 184 1.40 -20.92 12.63
CA VAL A 184 1.46 -21.44 11.24
C VAL A 184 2.89 -21.50 10.74
N THR A 185 3.18 -22.38 9.78
CA THR A 185 4.53 -22.54 9.19
C THR A 185 4.43 -22.71 7.68
N ALA A 186 3.80 -21.75 7.01
CA ALA A 186 3.56 -21.80 5.55
C ALA A 186 3.39 -20.42 4.89
N ALA A 187 3.32 -19.33 5.68
CA ALA A 187 3.18 -17.99 5.13
C ALA A 187 4.45 -17.59 4.35
N VAL A 188 4.31 -16.99 3.18
CA VAL A 188 5.45 -16.65 2.31
C VAL A 188 5.66 -15.15 2.08
N ASP A 189 4.72 -14.32 2.51
CA ASP A 189 4.75 -12.87 2.25
C ASP A 189 3.95 -12.06 3.28
N THR A 190 3.95 -10.74 3.16
CA THR A 190 3.18 -9.80 3.98
C THR A 190 1.68 -10.12 3.88
N PRO A 191 1.01 -10.39 5.02
CA PRO A 191 -0.43 -10.60 5.06
C PRO A 191 -1.23 -9.34 4.68
N ALA A 192 -2.50 -9.52 4.33
CA ALA A 192 -3.49 -8.46 4.25
C ALA A 192 -4.35 -8.47 5.53
N ALA A 193 -4.32 -7.39 6.30
CA ALA A 193 -5.13 -7.21 7.50
C ALA A 193 -6.27 -6.22 7.21
N VAL A 194 -7.48 -6.55 7.67
CA VAL A 194 -8.66 -5.71 7.49
C VAL A 194 -9.32 -5.50 8.83
N SER A 195 -9.76 -4.28 9.13
CA SER A 195 -10.73 -4.06 10.19
C SER A 195 -12.09 -3.70 9.62
N THR A 196 -13.13 -4.29 10.19
CA THR A 196 -14.50 -4.06 9.78
C THR A 196 -15.14 -2.94 10.61
N SER A 197 -16.20 -2.35 10.07
CA SER A 197 -17.10 -1.42 10.76
C SER A 197 -17.73 -2.00 12.02
N THR A 198 -17.81 -3.34 12.12
CA THR A 198 -18.27 -4.07 13.31
C THR A 198 -17.21 -4.26 14.38
N GLY A 199 -15.97 -3.76 14.17
CA GLY A 199 -14.89 -3.79 15.15
C GLY A 199 -14.03 -5.04 15.15
N HIS A 200 -14.26 -5.95 14.21
CA HIS A 200 -13.45 -7.15 14.05
C HIS A 200 -12.18 -6.83 13.26
N VAL A 201 -11.18 -7.69 13.45
CA VAL A 201 -9.98 -7.76 12.63
C VAL A 201 -9.93 -9.13 11.97
N GLU A 202 -9.69 -9.13 10.66
CA GLU A 202 -9.43 -10.31 9.87
C GLU A 202 -8.05 -10.23 9.21
N LEU A 203 -7.51 -11.39 8.87
CA LEU A 203 -6.19 -11.52 8.26
C LEU A 203 -6.22 -12.59 7.17
N LEU A 204 -5.62 -12.29 6.03
CA LEU A 204 -5.26 -13.28 5.01
C LEU A 204 -3.74 -13.28 4.81
N ALA A 205 -3.09 -14.43 4.94
CA ALA A 205 -1.67 -14.60 4.66
C ALA A 205 -1.46 -15.50 3.42
N PRO A 206 -0.68 -15.07 2.42
CA PRO A 206 -0.31 -15.91 1.28
C PRO A 206 0.51 -17.13 1.71
N ALA A 207 0.21 -18.30 1.14
CA ALA A 207 1.01 -19.52 1.28
C ALA A 207 1.23 -20.17 -0.08
N ARG A 208 2.20 -21.10 -0.17
CA ARG A 208 2.55 -21.77 -1.45
C ARG A 208 1.43 -22.65 -2.01
N THR A 209 0.49 -23.07 -1.18
CA THR A 209 -0.56 -24.04 -1.53
C THR A 209 -1.98 -23.49 -1.33
N GLY A 210 -2.11 -22.23 -0.93
CA GLY A 210 -3.41 -21.65 -0.58
C GLY A 210 -3.30 -20.24 0.01
N ALA A 211 -4.43 -19.70 0.45
CA ALA A 211 -4.47 -18.49 1.25
C ALA A 211 -5.00 -18.82 2.65
N LEU A 212 -4.18 -18.50 3.66
CA LEU A 212 -4.44 -18.80 5.07
C LEU A 212 -5.27 -17.65 5.66
N THR A 213 -6.30 -17.95 6.44
CA THR A 213 -7.18 -16.91 7.02
C THR A 213 -7.27 -16.98 8.54
N TRP A 214 -7.44 -15.83 9.16
CA TRP A 214 -7.81 -15.69 10.57
C TRP A 214 -8.90 -14.64 10.72
N HIS A 215 -9.77 -14.84 11.70
CA HIS A 215 -10.83 -13.90 12.06
C HIS A 215 -10.93 -13.76 13.57
N GLN A 216 -11.41 -12.61 14.02
CA GLN A 216 -11.84 -12.45 15.40
C GLN A 216 -13.27 -12.99 15.54
N PRO A 217 -13.56 -13.87 16.52
CA PRO A 217 -14.94 -14.32 16.78
C PRO A 217 -15.80 -13.21 17.41
N GLU A 218 -15.17 -12.28 18.13
CA GLU A 218 -15.79 -11.09 18.73
C GLU A 218 -14.80 -9.92 18.62
N PRO A 219 -15.25 -8.65 18.59
CA PRO A 219 -14.36 -7.51 18.50
C PRO A 219 -13.33 -7.50 19.63
N GLY A 220 -12.05 -7.43 19.27
CA GLY A 220 -10.96 -7.40 20.27
C GLY A 220 -10.54 -8.77 20.82
N ALA A 221 -11.21 -9.87 20.45
CA ALA A 221 -10.82 -11.22 20.84
C ALA A 221 -9.50 -11.67 20.16
N VAL A 222 -8.92 -12.77 20.65
CA VAL A 222 -7.77 -13.40 20.00
C VAL A 222 -8.20 -13.95 18.63
N LEU A 223 -7.36 -13.72 17.61
CA LEU A 223 -7.58 -14.24 16.26
C LEU A 223 -7.62 -15.77 16.26
N ARG A 224 -8.61 -16.32 15.57
CA ARG A 224 -8.78 -17.75 15.35
C ARG A 224 -8.57 -18.10 13.89
N ARG A 225 -8.04 -19.30 13.65
CA ARG A 225 -7.83 -19.80 12.29
C ARG A 225 -9.18 -19.98 11.60
N GLY A 226 -9.32 -19.42 10.39
CA GLY A 226 -10.45 -19.62 9.49
C GLY A 226 -10.18 -20.74 8.47
N HIS A 227 -11.11 -20.90 7.52
CA HIS A 227 -10.95 -21.84 6.41
C HIS A 227 -10.01 -21.26 5.33
N ASP A 228 -9.22 -22.13 4.73
CA ASP A 228 -8.24 -21.75 3.72
C ASP A 228 -8.93 -21.59 2.38
N PHE A 229 -8.54 -20.57 1.63
CA PHE A 229 -8.97 -20.49 0.25
C PHE A 229 -8.04 -21.33 -0.61
N GLY A 230 -8.64 -22.12 -1.50
CA GLY A 230 -7.93 -22.93 -2.50
C GLY A 230 -7.38 -22.10 -3.66
N VAL A 231 -6.95 -20.86 -3.42
CA VAL A 231 -6.28 -19.93 -4.36
C VAL A 231 -4.85 -19.73 -3.89
N ILE A 232 -3.89 -19.59 -4.80
CA ILE A 232 -2.48 -19.37 -4.45
C ILE A 232 -2.13 -17.92 -4.78
N PRO A 233 -2.13 -17.00 -3.81
CA PRO A 233 -1.91 -15.59 -4.10
C PRO A 233 -0.50 -15.34 -4.62
N LEU A 234 -0.40 -14.56 -5.68
CA LEU A 234 0.86 -13.95 -6.09
C LEU A 234 1.36 -13.07 -4.93
N PRO A 235 2.64 -13.21 -4.51
CA PRO A 235 3.22 -12.34 -3.50
C PRO A 235 2.97 -10.85 -3.82
N GLY A 236 2.57 -10.07 -2.82
CA GLY A 236 2.27 -8.65 -2.92
C GLY A 236 0.89 -8.30 -3.47
N SER A 237 0.14 -9.26 -4.05
CA SER A 237 -1.13 -8.95 -4.73
C SER A 237 -2.33 -8.78 -3.80
N VAL A 238 -2.31 -9.36 -2.60
CA VAL A 238 -3.50 -9.45 -1.75
C VAL A 238 -3.86 -8.10 -1.15
N THR A 239 -5.12 -7.70 -1.29
CA THR A 239 -5.72 -6.60 -0.54
C THR A 239 -7.13 -6.98 -0.08
N GLY A 240 -7.48 -6.65 1.16
CA GLY A 240 -8.82 -6.90 1.68
C GLY A 240 -9.58 -5.59 1.92
N ALA A 241 -10.90 -5.65 1.74
CA ALA A 241 -11.80 -4.55 2.08
C ALA A 241 -13.11 -5.07 2.65
N GLU A 242 -13.71 -4.26 3.52
CA GLU A 242 -15.09 -4.47 3.93
C GLU A 242 -16.04 -4.06 2.79
N THR A 243 -16.68 -5.03 2.15
CA THR A 243 -17.62 -4.81 1.04
C THR A 243 -19.07 -4.70 1.51
N SER A 244 -19.38 -5.21 2.71
CA SER A 244 -20.60 -4.93 3.46
C SER A 244 -20.32 -4.97 4.97
N PRO A 245 -21.20 -4.42 5.84
CA PRO A 245 -20.94 -4.37 7.28
C PRO A 245 -20.58 -5.74 7.88
N GLY A 246 -19.34 -5.87 8.36
CA GLY A 246 -18.79 -7.08 8.96
C GLY A 246 -18.35 -8.16 7.96
N ARG A 247 -18.41 -7.92 6.65
CA ARG A 247 -17.95 -8.86 5.63
C ARG A 247 -16.75 -8.33 4.87
N VAL A 248 -15.66 -9.09 4.95
CA VAL A 248 -14.43 -8.82 4.23
C VAL A 248 -14.41 -9.63 2.94
N THR A 249 -14.12 -8.95 1.83
CA THR A 249 -13.75 -9.57 0.56
C THR A 249 -12.26 -9.30 0.33
N TYR A 250 -11.50 -10.34 0.02
CA TYR A 250 -10.10 -10.22 -0.39
C TYR A 250 -9.99 -10.31 -1.91
N PHE A 251 -9.24 -9.37 -2.47
CA PHE A 251 -8.90 -9.28 -3.89
C PHE A 251 -7.43 -9.63 -4.05
N LEU A 252 -7.12 -10.60 -4.91
CA LEU A 252 -5.76 -11.12 -5.11
C LEU A 252 -5.58 -11.67 -6.52
N THR A 253 -4.33 -11.83 -6.95
CA THR A 253 -4.01 -12.55 -8.19
C THR A 253 -3.71 -14.00 -7.85
N ASP A 254 -4.50 -14.97 -8.34
CA ASP A 254 -4.12 -16.39 -8.25
C ASP A 254 -3.07 -16.69 -9.31
N VAL A 255 -1.90 -17.21 -8.91
CA VAL A 255 -0.81 -17.53 -9.84
C VAL A 255 -1.19 -18.60 -10.89
N ARG A 256 -2.29 -19.33 -10.68
CA ARG A 256 -2.81 -20.31 -11.65
C ARG A 256 -3.83 -19.72 -12.62
N GLY A 257 -4.20 -18.45 -12.47
CA GLY A 257 -5.22 -17.79 -13.26
C GLY A 257 -4.97 -16.29 -13.34
N GLY A 258 -5.87 -15.50 -12.73
CA GLY A 258 -5.80 -14.05 -12.72
C GLY A 258 -6.38 -13.48 -11.44
N MET A 259 -6.92 -12.26 -11.51
CA MET A 259 -7.53 -11.61 -10.36
C MET A 259 -8.79 -12.36 -9.92
N VAL A 260 -8.92 -12.60 -8.61
CA VAL A 260 -10.05 -13.26 -7.97
C VAL A 260 -10.50 -12.50 -6.73
N ALA A 261 -11.81 -12.51 -6.46
CA ALA A 261 -12.38 -12.17 -5.17
C ALA A 261 -12.58 -13.47 -4.36
N VAL A 262 -12.24 -13.43 -3.07
CA VAL A 262 -12.51 -14.52 -2.12
C VAL A 262 -13.15 -13.99 -0.85
N ARG A 263 -14.18 -14.69 -0.39
CA ARG A 263 -14.94 -14.38 0.83
C ARG A 263 -15.16 -15.66 1.64
N ALA A 264 -15.11 -15.54 2.96
CA ALA A 264 -15.28 -16.70 3.84
C ALA A 264 -16.63 -17.38 3.59
N GLY A 265 -16.61 -18.70 3.35
CA GLY A 265 -17.81 -19.50 3.09
C GLY A 265 -18.29 -19.50 1.63
N GLU A 266 -17.59 -18.81 0.72
CA GLU A 266 -17.96 -18.71 -0.69
C GLU A 266 -16.85 -19.27 -1.61
N TRP A 267 -17.24 -19.59 -2.85
CA TRP A 267 -16.28 -19.98 -3.88
C TRP A 267 -15.53 -18.75 -4.43
N PRO A 268 -14.25 -18.89 -4.81
CA PRO A 268 -13.52 -17.82 -5.48
C PRO A 268 -14.22 -17.36 -6.77
N VAL A 269 -14.29 -16.05 -6.97
CA VAL A 269 -14.92 -15.43 -8.15
C VAL A 269 -13.85 -14.79 -9.02
N PRO A 270 -13.64 -15.27 -10.27
CA PRO A 270 -12.73 -14.63 -11.22
C PRO A 270 -13.23 -13.25 -11.64
N LEU A 271 -12.33 -12.26 -11.67
CA LEU A 271 -12.69 -10.86 -11.94
C LEU A 271 -12.22 -10.36 -13.31
N GLY A 272 -11.26 -11.03 -13.95
CA GLY A 272 -10.63 -10.54 -15.19
C GLY A 272 -9.66 -9.38 -14.92
N GLY A 273 -9.63 -8.40 -15.82
CA GLY A 273 -8.86 -7.16 -15.63
C GLY A 273 -7.35 -7.22 -15.95
N ASP A 274 -6.85 -8.39 -16.38
CA ASP A 274 -5.44 -8.62 -16.78
C ASP A 274 -4.41 -8.00 -15.81
N PRO A 275 -4.42 -8.43 -14.53
CA PRO A 275 -3.56 -7.84 -13.52
C PRO A 275 -2.08 -8.08 -13.82
N GLY A 276 -1.25 -7.09 -13.51
CA GLY A 276 0.19 -7.27 -13.42
C GLY A 276 0.59 -8.02 -12.14
N ASP A 277 1.81 -7.79 -11.70
CA ASP A 277 2.48 -8.46 -10.59
C ASP A 277 2.38 -7.72 -9.24
N GLY A 278 1.52 -6.71 -9.18
CA GLY A 278 1.44 -5.76 -8.08
C GLY A 278 0.25 -5.93 -7.14
N ARG A 279 0.18 -5.05 -6.14
CA ARG A 279 -0.97 -4.91 -5.23
C ARG A 279 -2.21 -4.39 -5.96
N HIS A 280 -3.37 -4.89 -5.56
CA HIS A 280 -4.69 -4.34 -5.93
C HIS A 280 -5.13 -3.22 -4.99
N ALA A 281 -5.66 -2.13 -5.51
CA ALA A 281 -6.32 -1.10 -4.71
C ALA A 281 -7.84 -1.31 -4.74
N VAL A 282 -8.50 -1.02 -3.63
CA VAL A 282 -9.95 -1.20 -3.48
C VAL A 282 -10.56 -0.10 -2.62
N VAL A 283 -11.72 0.41 -3.04
CA VAL A 283 -12.60 1.23 -2.21
C VAL A 283 -14.05 0.78 -2.39
N SER A 284 -14.79 0.70 -1.28
CA SER A 284 -16.25 0.56 -1.29
C SER A 284 -16.88 1.95 -1.31
N THR A 285 -17.81 2.21 -2.22
CA THR A 285 -18.48 3.52 -2.36
C THR A 285 -19.89 3.37 -2.93
N THR A 286 -20.60 4.47 -3.11
CA THR A 286 -21.89 4.50 -3.80
C THR A 286 -21.72 5.18 -5.16
N LEU A 287 -22.10 4.49 -6.24
CA LEU A 287 -22.13 5.04 -7.60
C LEU A 287 -23.57 4.96 -8.11
N ASP A 288 -24.12 6.09 -8.57
CA ASP A 288 -25.51 6.18 -9.07
C ASP A 288 -26.58 5.60 -8.12
N GLY A 289 -26.33 5.67 -6.81
CA GLY A 289 -27.23 5.14 -5.77
C GLY A 289 -27.04 3.66 -5.41
N TYR A 290 -26.11 2.96 -6.06
CA TYR A 290 -25.81 1.56 -5.79
C TYR A 290 -24.51 1.40 -4.98
N PRO A 291 -24.46 0.49 -3.99
CA PRO A 291 -23.21 0.14 -3.34
C PRO A 291 -22.32 -0.60 -4.33
N CYS A 292 -21.12 -0.08 -4.55
CA CYS A 292 -20.16 -0.58 -5.52
C CYS A 292 -18.79 -0.79 -4.87
N THR A 293 -18.08 -1.78 -5.38
CA THR A 293 -16.65 -1.95 -5.16
C THR A 293 -15.92 -1.38 -6.37
N VAL A 294 -14.99 -0.46 -6.13
CA VAL A 294 -14.07 0.06 -7.16
C VAL A 294 -12.70 -0.53 -6.94
N LEU A 295 -12.11 -1.07 -8.00
CA LEU A 295 -10.82 -1.73 -8.02
C LEU A 295 -9.86 -0.96 -8.93
N ALA A 296 -8.58 -0.93 -8.58
CA ALA A 296 -7.55 -0.46 -9.49
C ALA A 296 -6.26 -1.26 -9.32
N HIS A 297 -5.56 -1.50 -10.42
CA HIS A 297 -4.25 -2.15 -10.40
C HIS A 297 -3.41 -1.72 -11.61
N ARG A 298 -2.12 -2.01 -11.54
CA ARG A 298 -1.26 -1.96 -12.73
C ARG A 298 -1.53 -3.23 -13.56
N GLY A 299 -2.01 -3.07 -14.78
CA GLY A 299 -2.21 -4.19 -15.71
C GLY A 299 -0.90 -4.76 -16.25
N ALA A 300 -0.95 -5.87 -16.99
CA ALA A 300 0.23 -6.53 -17.55
C ALA A 300 1.08 -5.62 -18.47
N GLU A 301 0.45 -4.63 -19.11
CA GLU A 301 1.12 -3.63 -19.96
C GLU A 301 1.66 -2.41 -19.19
N GLY A 302 1.57 -2.40 -17.85
CA GLY A 302 2.07 -1.28 -17.03
C GLY A 302 1.13 -0.07 -16.96
N ARG A 303 -0.11 -0.20 -17.46
CA ARG A 303 -1.15 0.84 -17.41
C ARG A 303 -2.11 0.62 -16.26
N ILE A 304 -2.71 1.70 -15.74
CA ILE A 304 -3.69 1.62 -14.67
C ILE A 304 -5.01 1.11 -15.26
N MET A 305 -5.45 -0.04 -14.75
CA MET A 305 -6.76 -0.61 -14.99
C MET A 305 -7.69 -0.21 -13.86
N LEU A 306 -8.91 0.23 -14.20
CA LEU A 306 -9.96 0.62 -13.25
C LEU A 306 -11.17 -0.29 -13.44
N GLY A 307 -11.64 -0.92 -12.37
CA GLY A 307 -12.75 -1.86 -12.37
C GLY A 307 -13.87 -1.40 -11.44
N VAL A 308 -15.12 -1.66 -11.81
CA VAL A 308 -16.29 -1.43 -10.94
C VAL A 308 -17.18 -2.66 -10.97
N CYS A 309 -17.72 -3.06 -9.82
CA CYS A 309 -18.82 -4.00 -9.71
C CYS A 309 -19.77 -3.60 -8.58
N VAL A 310 -20.97 -4.20 -8.55
CA VAL A 310 -21.87 -4.09 -7.41
C VAL A 310 -21.25 -4.80 -6.21
N ALA A 311 -21.28 -4.17 -5.04
CA ALA A 311 -20.68 -4.73 -3.83
C ALA A 311 -21.33 -6.06 -3.46
N GLU A 312 -20.51 -7.05 -3.12
CA GLU A 312 -20.89 -8.44 -2.83
C GLU A 312 -21.47 -9.25 -4.00
N ASP A 313 -21.47 -8.70 -5.22
CA ASP A 313 -22.05 -9.32 -6.40
C ASP A 313 -21.03 -9.43 -7.54
N GLU A 314 -19.77 -9.74 -7.18
CA GLU A 314 -18.67 -9.87 -8.13
C GLU A 314 -18.94 -10.93 -9.21
N GLY A 315 -19.81 -11.90 -8.94
CA GLY A 315 -20.21 -12.96 -9.86
C GLY A 315 -21.00 -12.46 -11.08
N ASN A 316 -21.62 -11.29 -10.99
CA ASN A 316 -22.28 -10.63 -12.13
C ASN A 316 -21.30 -9.84 -13.02
N GLY A 317 -20.01 -9.87 -12.70
CA GLY A 317 -18.93 -9.32 -13.51
C GLY A 317 -18.40 -7.98 -13.00
N VAL A 318 -17.21 -7.64 -13.50
CA VAL A 318 -16.52 -6.37 -13.23
C VAL A 318 -16.34 -5.63 -14.55
N TRP A 319 -16.76 -4.37 -14.59
CA TRP A 319 -16.56 -3.49 -15.74
C TRP A 319 -15.18 -2.85 -15.67
N TRP A 320 -14.26 -3.36 -16.49
CA TRP A 320 -12.88 -2.86 -16.57
C TRP A 320 -12.71 -1.78 -17.64
N THR A 321 -11.91 -0.77 -17.32
CA THR A 321 -11.48 0.29 -18.22
C THR A 321 -9.97 0.44 -18.10
N ASP A 322 -9.28 0.42 -19.24
CA ASP A 322 -7.90 0.87 -19.34
C ASP A 322 -7.88 2.40 -19.36
N THR A 323 -7.25 3.02 -18.37
CA THR A 323 -7.21 4.48 -18.25
C THR A 323 -6.24 5.15 -19.23
N GLY A 324 -5.46 4.36 -19.98
CA GLY A 324 -4.38 4.82 -20.85
C GLY A 324 -3.16 5.38 -20.09
N THR A 325 -3.21 5.41 -18.76
CA THR A 325 -2.17 6.05 -17.93
C THR A 325 -1.19 5.01 -17.41
N ALA A 326 0.08 5.16 -17.77
CA ALA A 326 1.15 4.31 -17.25
C ALA A 326 1.47 4.64 -15.79
N CYS A 327 1.84 3.61 -15.01
CA CYS A 327 2.35 3.80 -13.65
C CYS A 327 3.56 2.91 -13.34
N LEU A 328 4.40 3.41 -12.44
CA LEU A 328 5.39 2.64 -11.71
C LEU A 328 4.79 2.18 -10.38
N GLY A 329 5.11 0.97 -9.95
CA GLY A 329 4.49 0.42 -8.75
C GLY A 329 2.98 0.25 -8.91
N ASP A 330 2.27 0.30 -7.79
CA ASP A 330 0.85 -0.03 -7.72
C ASP A 330 0.04 1.24 -7.50
N PRO A 331 -1.05 1.49 -8.25
CA PRO A 331 -1.94 2.60 -7.95
C PRO A 331 -2.59 2.41 -6.57
N VAL A 332 -3.13 3.49 -6.02
CA VAL A 332 -3.97 3.47 -4.82
C VAL A 332 -5.27 4.22 -5.06
N LEU A 333 -6.30 3.81 -4.32
CA LEU A 333 -7.62 4.40 -4.33
C LEU A 333 -7.92 5.00 -2.96
N ALA A 334 -8.63 6.13 -2.95
CA ALA A 334 -9.27 6.67 -1.75
C ALA A 334 -10.56 7.40 -2.14
N LEU A 335 -11.41 7.67 -1.15
CA LEU A 335 -12.49 8.64 -1.27
C LEU A 335 -12.03 9.99 -0.72
N ASP A 336 -12.27 11.06 -1.47
CA ASP A 336 -11.98 12.42 -1.01
C ASP A 336 -13.00 12.94 0.03
N GLY A 337 -12.78 14.16 0.53
CA GLY A 337 -13.71 14.83 1.45
C GLY A 337 -15.11 15.10 0.89
N ARG A 338 -15.38 14.78 -0.39
CA ARG A 338 -16.69 14.85 -1.05
C ARG A 338 -17.23 13.48 -1.45
N GLY A 339 -16.56 12.39 -1.07
CA GLY A 339 -16.96 11.01 -1.41
C GLY A 339 -16.61 10.56 -2.83
N ARG A 340 -15.83 11.34 -3.58
CA ARG A 340 -15.42 11.02 -4.94
C ARG A 340 -14.21 10.09 -4.93
N VAL A 341 -14.19 9.13 -5.85
CA VAL A 341 -13.04 8.22 -6.04
C VAL A 341 -11.83 9.01 -6.53
N VAL A 342 -10.68 8.79 -5.90
CA VAL A 342 -9.39 9.36 -6.31
C VAL A 342 -8.43 8.22 -6.60
N VAL A 343 -7.78 8.28 -7.75
CA VAL A 343 -6.69 7.37 -8.13
C VAL A 343 -5.37 8.14 -8.04
N LEU A 344 -4.41 7.58 -7.32
CA LEU A 344 -3.05 8.11 -7.22
C LEU A 344 -2.05 7.03 -7.63
N ALA A 345 -1.05 7.40 -8.41
CA ALA A 345 0.02 6.49 -8.83
C ALA A 345 1.35 7.22 -8.98
N VAL A 346 2.45 6.47 -9.05
CA VAL A 346 3.76 7.02 -9.43
C VAL A 346 3.83 6.99 -10.96
N ALA A 347 4.09 8.12 -11.60
CA ALA A 347 4.29 8.21 -13.05
C ALA A 347 5.67 7.64 -13.45
N ALA A 348 5.89 7.43 -14.76
CA ALA A 348 7.15 6.91 -15.30
C ALA A 348 8.39 7.77 -14.94
N ASP A 349 8.21 9.05 -14.66
CA ASP A 349 9.29 9.96 -14.25
C ASP A 349 9.50 10.02 -12.72
N GLY A 350 8.78 9.19 -11.95
CA GLY A 350 8.87 9.12 -10.50
C GLY A 350 8.01 10.15 -9.75
N SER A 351 7.33 11.06 -10.45
CA SER A 351 6.38 12.00 -9.82
C SER A 351 5.08 11.29 -9.41
N LEU A 352 4.33 11.88 -8.48
CA LEU A 352 2.97 11.42 -8.19
C LEU A 352 1.98 12.02 -9.19
N THR A 353 1.15 11.17 -9.78
CA THR A 353 0.05 11.56 -10.67
C THR A 353 -1.30 11.16 -10.08
N LEU A 354 -2.30 12.01 -10.25
CA LEU A 354 -3.61 11.86 -9.65
C LEU A 354 -4.71 12.21 -10.65
N ALA A 355 -5.77 11.39 -10.65
CA ALA A 355 -7.05 11.69 -11.28
C ALA A 355 -8.19 11.46 -10.28
N ARG A 356 -9.31 12.17 -10.48
CA ARG A 356 -10.44 12.17 -9.55
C ARG A 356 -11.73 11.96 -10.30
N GLN A 357 -12.67 11.24 -9.71
CA GLN A 357 -14.01 11.13 -10.25
C GLN A 357 -14.64 12.51 -10.44
N GLU A 358 -15.16 12.76 -11.64
CA GLU A 358 -15.90 13.96 -11.98
C GLU A 358 -17.35 13.88 -11.54
N ASP A 359 -18.01 15.03 -11.46
CA ASP A 359 -19.45 15.07 -11.23
C ASP A 359 -20.17 14.53 -12.47
N GLY A 360 -21.06 13.57 -12.29
CA GLY A 360 -21.78 12.92 -13.38
C GLY A 360 -22.19 11.49 -13.04
N PRO A 361 -22.85 10.79 -13.98
CA PRO A 361 -23.21 9.40 -13.79
C PRO A 361 -21.96 8.50 -13.78
N GLY A 362 -21.96 7.50 -12.90
CA GLY A 362 -20.96 6.45 -12.82
C GLY A 362 -19.57 6.92 -12.40
N LEU A 363 -18.55 6.26 -12.94
CA LEU A 363 -17.14 6.50 -12.64
C LEU A 363 -16.40 7.04 -13.86
N THR A 364 -16.43 8.35 -14.04
CA THR A 364 -15.62 9.07 -15.02
C THR A 364 -14.50 9.81 -14.30
N LEU A 365 -13.25 9.61 -14.69
CA LEU A 365 -12.10 10.29 -14.09
C LEU A 365 -11.78 11.59 -14.83
N SER A 366 -11.32 12.58 -14.08
CA SER A 366 -10.77 13.83 -14.58
C SER A 366 -9.49 13.59 -15.36
N THR A 367 -9.02 14.65 -16.03
CA THR A 367 -7.64 14.67 -16.52
C THR A 367 -6.64 14.41 -15.38
N TRP A 368 -5.55 13.71 -15.72
CA TRP A 368 -4.48 13.39 -14.79
C TRP A 368 -3.61 14.62 -14.53
N SER A 369 -3.24 14.83 -13.26
CA SER A 369 -2.44 15.96 -12.82
C SER A 369 -1.32 15.51 -11.88
N ARG A 370 -0.18 16.20 -11.93
CA ARG A 370 0.94 15.96 -11.01
C ARG A 370 0.72 16.71 -9.70
N ILE A 371 1.23 16.17 -8.59
CA ILE A 371 1.11 16.78 -7.25
C ILE A 371 2.44 16.94 -6.52
#